data_AF-A0A7Y6XMN0-F1
#
_entry.id   AF-A0A7Y6XMN0-F1
#
_cell.length_a   1.000
_cell.length_b   1.000
_cell.length_c   1.000
_cell.angle_alpha   90.00
_cell.angle_beta   90.00
_cell.angle_gamma   90.00
#
_symmetry.space_group_name_H-M   'P 1'
#
loop_
_entity.id
_entity.type
_entity.pdbx_description
1 polymer ?
#
loop_
_entity_poly.entity_id
_entity_poly.type
_entity_poly.pdbx_seq_one_letter_code
_entity_poly.pdbx_strand_id
1 'polypeptide(L)'
;MIDRKTNVHQSTIILGLVTGLLILSLITKEVAFVYIGLFFSLFSALSEKIGNLFAKIWMLLGNLMSYVVGVPLLFVLYIFILTPLALLKRSFSAKKKTDLWYNRRHYFSKESFLRPW
;
A
#
# COMPACT_ATOMS: atom_id res chain seq x y z
N MET A 1 -18.76 -14.72 -0.51
CA MET A 1 -17.39 -14.56 0.04
C MET A 1 -16.43 -14.93 -1.08
N ILE A 2 -15.92 -13.92 -1.81
CA ILE A 2 -15.13 -14.13 -3.03
C ILE A 2 -13.69 -14.43 -2.62
N ASP A 3 -13.30 -15.69 -2.73
CA ASP A 3 -11.92 -16.11 -2.57
C ASP A 3 -11.12 -15.64 -3.81
N ARG A 4 -10.55 -14.43 -3.75
CA ARG A 4 -9.58 -13.96 -4.75
C ARG A 4 -8.29 -14.76 -4.56
N LYS A 5 -8.25 -16.01 -5.05
CA LYS A 5 -6.99 -16.62 -5.45
C LYS A 5 -6.44 -15.80 -6.60
N THR A 6 -5.53 -14.89 -6.29
CA THR A 6 -4.75 -14.20 -7.31
C THR A 6 -3.96 -15.26 -8.06
N ASN A 7 -4.36 -15.55 -9.31
CA ASN A 7 -3.67 -16.48 -10.21
C ASN A 7 -2.37 -15.84 -10.72
N VAL A 8 -1.51 -15.40 -9.79
CA VAL A 8 -0.16 -14.96 -10.16
C VAL A 8 0.60 -16.21 -10.54
N HIS A 9 0.96 -16.30 -11.82
CA HIS A 9 1.71 -17.43 -12.31
C HIS A 9 3.11 -17.37 -11.69
N GLN A 10 3.55 -18.48 -11.09
CA GLN A 10 4.85 -18.57 -10.40
C GLN A 10 5.99 -18.09 -11.29
N SER A 11 5.92 -18.41 -12.59
CA SER A 11 6.84 -17.96 -13.62
C SER A 11 7.00 -16.44 -13.62
N THR A 12 5.93 -15.66 -13.46
CA THR A 12 5.98 -14.19 -13.44
C THR A 12 6.74 -13.66 -12.23
N ILE A 13 6.54 -14.27 -11.05
CA ILE A 13 7.24 -13.87 -9.82
C ILE A 13 8.73 -14.16 -9.93
N ILE A 14 9.07 -15.33 -10.44
CA ILE A 14 10.46 -15.75 -10.63
C ILE A 14 11.16 -14.92 -11.72
N LEU A 15 10.47 -14.60 -12.82
CA LEU A 15 10.96 -13.64 -13.81
C LEU A 15 11.22 -12.27 -13.19
N GLY A 16 10.31 -11.78 -12.34
CA GLY A 16 10.51 -10.52 -11.61
C GLY A 16 11.74 -10.57 -10.69
N LEU A 17 11.94 -11.68 -9.97
CA LEU A 17 13.12 -11.91 -9.14
C LEU A 17 14.41 -11.91 -9.96
N VAL A 18 14.45 -12.68 -11.06
CA VAL A 18 15.63 -12.78 -11.93
C VAL A 18 15.92 -11.42 -12.59
N THR A 19 14.89 -10.74 -13.08
CA THR A 19 15.03 -9.40 -13.68
C THR A 19 15.58 -8.40 -12.66
N GLY A 20 15.06 -8.41 -11.43
CA GLY A 20 15.57 -7.55 -10.35
C GLY A 20 17.04 -7.81 -10.03
N LEU A 21 17.45 -9.08 -9.94
CA LEU A 21 18.85 -9.46 -9.73
C LEU A 21 19.76 -9.03 -10.89
N LEU A 22 19.28 -9.12 -12.14
CA LEU A 22 20.03 -8.66 -13.31
C LEU A 22 20.17 -7.14 -13.33
N ILE A 23 19.14 -6.39 -12.95
CA ILE A 23 19.24 -4.94 -12.83
C ILE A 23 20.26 -4.57 -11.74
N LEU A 24 20.24 -5.28 -10.60
CA LEU A 24 21.23 -5.07 -9.53
C LEU A 24 22.65 -5.40 -10.00
N SER A 25 22.83 -6.44 -10.81
CA SER A 25 24.14 -6.78 -11.38
C SER A 25 24.66 -5.70 -12.32
N LEU A 26 23.79 -5.04 -13.09
CA LEU A 26 24.18 -3.93 -13.97
C LEU A 26 24.62 -2.69 -13.19
N ILE A 27 23.98 -2.40 -12.07
CA ILE A 27 24.32 -1.24 -11.23
C ILE A 27 25.61 -1.48 -10.45
N THR A 28 25.74 -2.64 -9.82
CA THR A 28 26.89 -2.99 -8.98
C THR A 28 28.09 -3.49 -9.79
N LYS A 29 27.87 -3.90 -11.05
CA LYS A 29 28.84 -4.57 -11.94
C LYS A 29 29.37 -5.89 -11.38
N GLU A 30 28.73 -6.43 -10.34
CA GLU A 30 29.14 -7.66 -9.68
C GLU A 30 28.51 -8.88 -10.38
N VAL A 31 29.37 -9.82 -10.79
CA VAL A 31 28.96 -11.02 -11.52
C VAL A 31 28.21 -12.00 -10.61
N ALA A 32 28.42 -11.91 -9.29
CA ALA A 32 27.77 -12.75 -8.29
C ALA A 32 26.24 -12.78 -8.45
N PHE A 33 25.62 -11.61 -8.71
CA PHE A 33 24.17 -11.49 -8.88
C PHE A 33 23.64 -12.24 -10.12
N VAL A 34 24.46 -12.34 -11.18
CA VAL A 34 24.11 -13.10 -12.38
C VAL A 34 24.10 -14.59 -12.08
N TYR A 35 25.10 -15.11 -11.37
CA TYR A 35 25.15 -16.52 -10.97
C TYR A 35 23.99 -16.90 -10.05
N ILE A 36 23.64 -16.02 -9.10
CA ILE A 36 22.49 -16.21 -8.22
C ILE A 36 21.18 -16.22 -9.03
N GLY A 37 21.00 -15.27 -9.96
CA GLY A 37 19.83 -15.24 -10.84
C GLY A 37 19.69 -16.49 -11.70
N LEU A 38 20.80 -16.98 -12.28
CA LEU A 38 20.83 -18.23 -13.03
C LEU A 38 20.48 -19.43 -12.17
N PHE A 39 20.99 -19.49 -10.94
CA PHE A 39 20.63 -20.54 -9.98
C PHE A 39 19.12 -20.56 -9.72
N PHE A 40 18.52 -19.42 -9.37
CA PHE A 40 17.07 -19.36 -9.11
C PHE A 40 16.25 -19.72 -10.35
N SER A 41 16.64 -19.23 -11.54
CA SER A 41 15.96 -19.54 -12.79
C SER A 41 16.02 -21.03 -13.13
N LEU A 42 17.20 -21.65 -13.00
CA LEU A 42 17.41 -23.05 -13.39
C LEU A 42 16.69 -24.00 -12.44
N PHE A 43 16.83 -23.81 -11.13
CA PHE A 43 16.19 -24.65 -10.13
C PHE A 43 14.66 -24.49 -10.13
N SER A 44 14.16 -23.29 -10.45
CA SER A 44 12.73 -23.08 -10.62
C SER A 44 12.19 -23.74 -11.88
N ALA A 45 12.95 -23.80 -12.97
CA ALA A 45 12.52 -24.46 -14.20
C ALA A 45 12.50 -25.99 -14.05
N LEU A 46 13.40 -26.54 -13.22
CA LEU A 46 13.50 -27.99 -12.99
C LEU A 46 12.37 -28.54 -12.11
N SER A 47 11.79 -27.73 -11.22
CA SER A 47 10.79 -28.19 -10.26
C SER A 47 9.82 -27.08 -9.86
N GLU A 48 8.53 -27.30 -10.15
CA GLU A 48 7.45 -26.39 -9.75
C GLU A 48 7.34 -26.23 -8.22
N LYS A 49 7.69 -27.28 -7.45
CA LYS A 49 7.68 -27.22 -5.98
C LYS A 49 8.73 -26.25 -5.45
N ILE A 50 9.92 -26.28 -6.05
CA ILE A 50 11.03 -25.41 -5.65
C ILE A 50 10.75 -23.97 -6.11
N GLY A 51 10.25 -23.80 -7.35
CA GLY A 51 9.83 -22.51 -7.87
C GLY A 51 8.77 -21.85 -6.98
N ASN A 52 7.80 -22.62 -6.50
CA ASN A 52 6.80 -22.15 -5.54
C ASN A 52 7.40 -21.69 -4.21
N LEU A 53 8.37 -22.44 -3.68
CA LEU A 53 9.04 -22.07 -2.43
C LEU A 53 9.75 -20.72 -2.57
N PHE A 54 10.52 -20.56 -3.65
CA PHE A 54 11.23 -19.31 -3.94
C PHE A 54 10.28 -18.14 -4.19
N ALA A 55 9.23 -18.34 -4.98
CA ALA A 55 8.20 -17.33 -5.21
C ALA A 55 7.54 -16.90 -3.89
N LYS A 56 7.24 -17.84 -2.99
CA LYS A 56 6.62 -17.54 -1.69
C LYS A 56 7.56 -16.76 -0.78
N ILE A 57 8.83 -17.16 -0.68
CA ILE A 57 9.85 -16.44 0.12
C ILE A 57 10.03 -15.02 -0.43
N TRP A 58 10.14 -14.90 -1.75
CA TRP A 58 10.31 -13.60 -2.41
C TRP A 58 9.12 -12.68 -2.20
N MET A 59 7.89 -13.19 -2.34
CA MET A 59 6.68 -12.42 -2.08
C MET A 59 6.55 -12.00 -0.62
N LEU A 60 6.96 -12.86 0.33
CA LEU A 60 6.96 -12.53 1.75
C LEU A 60 7.93 -11.37 2.05
N LEU A 61 9.12 -11.41 1.44
CA LEU A 61 10.08 -10.32 1.54
C LEU A 61 9.55 -9.02 0.91
N GLY A 62 8.95 -9.11 -0.28
CA GLY A 62 8.34 -7.97 -0.96
C GLY A 62 7.20 -7.34 -0.14
N ASN A 63 6.39 -8.16 0.52
CA ASN A 63 5.32 -7.67 1.39
C ASN A 63 5.87 -6.93 2.63
N LEU A 64 6.94 -7.46 3.23
CA LEU A 64 7.62 -6.81 4.35
C LEU A 64 8.22 -5.46 3.93
N MET A 65 8.87 -5.42 2.77
CA MET A 65 9.38 -4.19 2.15
C MET A 65 8.26 -3.19 1.85
N SER A 66 7.12 -3.66 1.34
CA SER A 66 5.97 -2.80 1.04
C SER A 66 5.41 -2.10 2.28
N TYR A 67 5.49 -2.72 3.46
CA TYR A 67 5.07 -2.08 4.70
C TYR A 67 5.99 -0.90 5.05
N VAL A 68 7.30 -1.08 4.88
CA VAL A 68 8.31 -0.05 5.16
C VAL A 68 8.22 1.09 4.16
N VAL A 69 7.93 0.81 2.88
CA VAL A 69 7.83 1.83 1.82
C VAL A 69 6.47 2.54 1.82
N GLY A 70 5.40 1.88 2.27
CA GLY A 70 4.05 2.45 2.30
C GLY A 70 3.91 3.68 3.20
N VAL A 71 4.55 3.67 4.37
CA VAL A 71 4.50 4.81 5.31
C VAL A 71 5.21 6.06 4.76
N PRO A 72 6.46 5.99 4.26
CA PRO A 72 7.11 7.08 3.55
C PRO A 72 6.34 7.55 2.33
N LEU A 73 5.79 6.63 1.53
CA LEU A 73 5.02 7.00 0.34
C LEU A 73 3.80 7.85 0.72
N LEU A 74 3.06 7.45 1.75
CA LEU A 74 1.92 8.22 2.26
C LEU A 74 2.35 9.58 2.80
N PHE A 75 3.49 9.62 3.50
CA PHE A 75 4.06 10.87 4.02
C PHE A 75 4.46 11.83 2.89
N VAL A 76 5.10 11.33 1.83
CA VAL A 76 5.45 12.10 0.64
C VAL A 76 4.19 12.61 -0.05
N LEU A 77 3.18 11.76 -0.27
CA LEU A 77 1.89 12.18 -0.82
C LEU A 77 1.23 13.27 0.04
N TYR A 78 1.29 13.12 1.37
CA TYR A 78 0.73 14.10 2.28
C TYR A 78 1.42 15.47 2.15
N ILE A 79 2.75 15.50 2.12
CA ILE A 79 3.51 16.75 2.04
C ILE A 79 3.38 17.40 0.66
N PHE A 80 3.53 16.63 -0.41
CA PHE A 80 3.60 17.20 -1.76
C PHE A 80 2.24 17.42 -2.41
N ILE A 81 1.20 16.67 -2.02
CA ILE A 81 -0.13 16.78 -2.63
C ILE A 81 -1.13 17.35 -1.63
N LEU A 82 -1.35 16.68 -0.49
CA LEU A 82 -2.42 17.08 0.43
C LEU A 82 -2.14 18.42 1.10
N THR A 83 -0.91 18.68 1.52
CA THR A 83 -0.53 19.91 2.24
C THR A 83 -0.74 21.17 1.37
N PRO A 84 -0.22 21.27 0.14
CA PRO A 84 -0.49 22.44 -0.69
C PRO A 84 -1.97 22.55 -1.04
N LEU A 85 -2.65 21.42 -1.29
CA LEU A 85 -4.08 21.44 -1.59
C LEU A 85 -4.93 21.94 -0.40
N ALA A 86 -4.55 21.57 0.83
CA ALA A 86 -5.19 22.06 2.05
C ALA A 86 -4.94 23.55 2.30
N LEU A 87 -3.73 24.04 1.99
CA LEU A 87 -3.40 25.47 2.06
C LEU A 87 -4.19 26.28 1.02
N LEU A 88 -4.29 25.77 -0.21
CA LEU A 88 -5.15 26.36 -1.25
C LEU A 88 -6.61 26.37 -0.78
N LYS A 89 -7.14 25.24 -0.30
CA LYS A 89 -8.50 25.18 0.24
C LYS A 89 -8.71 26.17 1.39
N ARG A 90 -7.73 26.34 2.28
CA ARG A 90 -7.82 27.31 3.37
C ARG A 90 -7.82 28.76 2.87
N SER A 91 -7.09 29.06 1.80
CA SER A 91 -7.05 30.39 1.19
C SER A 91 -8.31 30.71 0.38
N PHE A 92 -8.86 29.73 -0.35
CA PHE A 92 -10.06 29.89 -1.18
C PHE A 92 -11.38 29.65 -0.43
N SER A 93 -11.37 28.93 0.70
CA SER A 93 -12.57 28.75 1.51
C SER A 93 -12.80 30.02 2.32
N ALA A 94 -13.64 30.91 1.79
CA ALA A 94 -14.26 31.98 2.57
C ALA A 94 -14.75 31.40 3.90
N LYS A 95 -14.38 32.01 5.02
CA LYS A 95 -14.75 31.57 6.37
C LYS A 95 -16.28 31.46 6.49
N LYS A 96 -16.85 30.28 6.23
CA LYS A 96 -18.20 29.99 6.70
C LYS A 96 -18.08 29.77 8.20
N LYS A 97 -18.48 30.78 8.98
CA LYS A 97 -18.84 30.61 10.39
C LYS A 97 -20.03 29.65 10.43
N THR A 98 -19.78 28.36 10.41
CA THR A 98 -20.77 27.41 10.89
C THR A 98 -20.50 27.29 12.38
N ASP A 99 -21.21 28.08 13.18
CA ASP A 99 -21.40 27.74 14.57
C ASP A 99 -21.97 26.31 14.58
N LEU A 100 -21.15 25.33 14.97
CA LEU A 100 -21.57 23.94 15.14
C LEU A 100 -22.56 23.78 16.30
N TRP A 101 -22.81 24.86 17.04
CA TRP A 101 -23.74 24.96 18.14
C TRP A 101 -24.99 25.70 17.68
N TYR A 102 -25.99 24.95 17.22
CA TYR A 102 -27.34 25.47 17.11
C TYR A 102 -27.93 25.52 18.52
N ASN A 103 -27.89 26.69 19.18
CA ASN A 103 -28.50 26.88 20.49
C ASN A 103 -30.03 26.76 20.36
N ARG A 104 -30.56 25.54 20.50
CA ARG A 104 -31.99 25.29 20.63
C ARG A 104 -32.41 25.72 22.04
N ARG A 105 -33.08 26.86 22.16
CA ARG A 105 -33.84 27.17 23.38
C ARG A 105 -34.99 26.16 23.49
N HIS A 106 -34.75 25.03 24.16
CA HIS A 106 -35.79 24.06 24.46
C HIS A 106 -36.67 24.61 25.60
N TYR A 107 -37.87 25.04 25.27
CA TYR A 107 -38.92 25.27 26.28
C TYR A 107 -39.53 23.91 26.59
N PHE A 108 -39.20 23.35 27.76
CA PHE A 108 -39.74 22.06 28.19
C PHE A 108 -41.19 22.23 28.65
N SER A 109 -42.13 21.65 27.92
CA SER A 109 -43.52 21.48 28.36
C SER A 109 -43.68 20.11 29.02
N LYS A 110 -44.68 19.97 29.91
CA LYS A 110 -44.97 18.70 30.62
C LYS A 110 -45.25 17.54 29.67
N GLU A 111 -45.74 17.84 28.46
CA GLU A 111 -46.02 16.86 27.40
C GLU A 111 -44.75 16.26 26.77
N SER A 112 -43.62 16.97 26.84
CA SER A 112 -42.33 16.51 26.27
C SER A 112 -41.72 15.35 27.06
N PHE A 113 -42.19 15.08 28.28
CA PHE A 113 -41.77 13.94 29.09
C PHE A 113 -42.49 12.63 28.74
N LEU A 114 -43.57 12.70 27.93
CA LEU A 114 -44.34 11.50 27.55
C LEU A 114 -43.65 10.69 26.46
N ARG A 115 -42.68 11.26 25.74
CA ARG A 115 -41.85 10.57 24.74
C ARG A 115 -40.41 11.07 24.82
N PRO A 116 -39.58 10.44 25.66
CA PRO A 116 -38.22 10.92 25.95
C PRO A 116 -37.16 10.55 24.90
N TRP A 117 -37.54 9.99 23.74
CA TRP A 117 -36.64 9.63 22.64
C TRP A 117 -36.99 10.38 21.34
#